data_AF-A0A378C4I9-F1
#
_entry.id   AF-A0A378C4I9-F1
#
_cell.length_a   1.000
_cell.length_b   1.000
_cell.length_c   1.000
_cell.angle_alpha   90.00
_cell.angle_beta   90.00
_cell.angle_gamma   90.00
#
_symmetry.space_group_name_H-M   'P 1'
#
loop_
_entity.id
_entity.type
_entity.pdbx_description
1 polymer ?
#
loop_
_entity_poly.entity_id
_entity_poly.type
_entity_poly.pdbx_seq_one_letter_code
_entity_poly.pdbx_strand_id
1 'polypeptide(L)'
;MTSLRPIWLTITAVLAKVPRHDFDVHRAVEHDEDLGLIFTVREKRKVSKSLTIQYDKMLYLIEDSELSRRAIGKYIDVYHYPDGRKELRLNGTLLPYSTYDRLSEIDQGAIVDNKRPWPNPGVYQSGAEQAG
;
A
#
# COMPACT_ATOMS: atom_id res chain seq x y z
N MET A 1 12.04 16.18 -43.13
CA MET A 1 12.48 16.23 -41.72
C MET A 1 11.24 16.48 -40.86
N THR A 2 10.56 15.41 -40.45
CA THR A 2 9.26 15.51 -39.77
C THR A 2 9.49 15.73 -38.28
N SER A 3 9.22 16.95 -37.82
CA SER A 3 9.29 17.34 -36.41
C SER A 3 8.17 16.65 -35.64
N LEU A 4 8.52 15.62 -34.87
CA LEU A 4 7.64 14.98 -33.91
C LEU A 4 7.43 15.93 -32.73
N ARG A 5 6.25 16.56 -32.66
CA ARG A 5 5.84 17.32 -31.48
C ARG A 5 5.46 16.34 -30.37
N PRO A 6 6.03 16.44 -29.15
CA PRO A 6 5.72 15.50 -28.07
C PRO A 6 4.29 15.72 -27.56
N ILE A 7 3.53 14.63 -27.47
CA ILE A 7 2.09 14.56 -27.15
C ILE A 7 1.81 14.81 -25.65
N TRP A 8 2.79 15.29 -24.88
CA TRP A 8 2.71 15.41 -23.42
C TRP A 8 1.88 16.63 -22.91
N LEU A 9 1.19 17.39 -23.77
CA LEU A 9 0.57 18.67 -23.38
C LEU A 9 -0.95 18.80 -23.57
N THR A 10 -1.74 17.72 -23.55
CA THR A 10 -3.21 17.81 -23.74
C THR A 10 -4.09 17.18 -22.67
N ILE A 11 -3.53 16.56 -21.62
CA ILE A 11 -4.36 15.81 -20.66
C ILE A 11 -5.11 16.71 -19.65
N THR A 12 -4.65 17.92 -19.34
CA THR A 12 -5.23 18.71 -18.25
C THR A 12 -6.37 19.66 -18.64
N ALA A 13 -6.58 19.95 -19.94
CA ALA A 13 -7.55 20.95 -20.38
C ALA A 13 -9.02 20.46 -20.41
N VAL A 14 -9.27 19.15 -20.23
CA VAL A 14 -10.59 18.55 -20.52
C VAL A 14 -11.52 18.51 -19.30
N LEU A 15 -11.01 18.76 -18.09
CA LEU A 15 -11.78 18.62 -16.84
C LEU A 15 -12.40 19.92 -16.33
N ALA A 16 -11.96 21.08 -16.82
CA ALA A 16 -12.49 22.37 -16.39
C ALA A 16 -13.60 22.83 -17.34
N LYS A 17 -14.84 22.86 -16.84
CA LYS A 17 -15.95 23.54 -17.51
C LYS A 17 -15.97 25.00 -17.05
N VAL A 18 -16.10 25.94 -17.99
CA VAL A 18 -16.26 27.36 -17.64
C VAL A 18 -17.47 27.49 -16.71
N PRO A 19 -17.34 28.18 -15.56
CA PRO A 19 -18.45 28.39 -14.65
C PRO A 19 -19.59 29.07 -15.40
N ARG A 20 -20.83 28.63 -15.16
CA ARG A 20 -22.01 29.22 -15.81
C ARG A 20 -22.27 30.66 -15.36
N HIS A 21 -21.70 31.06 -14.23
CA HIS A 21 -21.87 32.36 -13.62
C HIS A 21 -20.63 32.67 -12.77
N ASP A 22 -20.20 33.92 -12.74
CA ASP A 22 -19.00 34.38 -12.01
C ASP A 22 -19.21 34.53 -10.49
N PHE A 23 -20.32 34.00 -9.96
CA PHE A 23 -20.66 34.17 -8.54
C PHE A 23 -20.08 33.00 -7.75
N ASP A 24 -19.19 33.32 -6.83
CA ASP A 24 -18.57 32.34 -5.94
C ASP A 24 -19.53 31.99 -4.80
N VAL A 25 -20.09 30.78 -4.84
CA VAL A 25 -20.96 30.20 -3.80
C VAL A 25 -20.20 29.27 -2.86
N HIS A 26 -18.89 29.14 -3.02
CA HIS A 26 -18.11 28.22 -2.19
C HIS A 26 -18.04 28.74 -0.76
N ARG A 27 -18.23 27.83 0.20
CA ARG A 27 -17.94 28.10 1.60
C ARG A 27 -16.43 28.32 1.73
N ALA A 28 -16.03 29.39 2.42
CA ALA A 28 -14.63 29.60 2.76
C ALA A 28 -14.11 28.42 3.61
N VAL A 29 -12.88 28.01 3.34
CA VAL A 29 -12.20 26.99 4.16
C VAL A 29 -11.90 27.63 5.52
N GLU A 30 -12.35 26.98 6.58
CA GLU A 30 -12.08 27.41 7.95
C GLU A 30 -10.65 27.03 8.36
N HIS A 31 -10.11 27.73 9.35
CA HIS A 31 -8.73 27.51 9.80
C HIS A 31 -8.50 26.16 10.50
N ASP A 32 -9.57 25.50 10.96
CA ASP A 32 -9.54 24.18 11.59
C ASP A 32 -9.66 23.02 10.59
N GLU A 33 -9.92 23.31 9.31
CA GLU A 33 -10.02 22.32 8.25
C GLU A 33 -8.65 21.99 7.65
N ASP A 34 -8.09 20.83 8.02
CA ASP A 34 -6.88 20.30 7.39
C ASP A 34 -7.21 19.71 6.01
N LEU A 35 -7.19 20.57 4.99
CA LEU A 35 -7.38 20.19 3.59
C LEU A 35 -6.41 19.08 3.15
N GLY A 36 -5.19 19.06 3.69
CA GLY A 36 -4.21 18.02 3.38
C GLY A 36 -4.72 16.65 3.78
N LEU A 37 -5.26 16.53 4.98
CA LEU A 37 -5.89 15.30 5.47
C LEU A 37 -7.17 14.94 4.71
N ILE A 38 -7.99 15.93 4.33
CA ILE A 38 -9.25 15.73 3.60
C ILE A 38 -9.01 15.14 2.21
N PHE A 39 -7.99 15.63 1.50
CA PHE A 39 -7.65 15.14 0.15
C PHE A 39 -6.71 13.93 0.14
N THR A 40 -6.35 13.40 1.30
CA THR A 40 -5.43 12.26 1.40
C THR A 40 -6.08 10.97 0.93
N VAL A 41 -5.40 10.26 0.03
CA VAL A 41 -5.78 8.90 -0.36
C VAL A 41 -5.40 7.95 0.77
N ARG A 42 -6.36 7.11 1.19
CA ARG A 42 -6.16 6.09 2.24
C ARG A 42 -6.28 4.71 1.63
N GLU A 43 -5.20 3.94 1.68
CA GLU A 43 -5.18 2.59 1.13
C GLU A 43 -4.81 1.56 2.19
N LYS A 44 -5.61 0.51 2.32
CA LYS A 44 -5.35 -0.57 3.27
C LYS A 44 -4.28 -1.52 2.73
N ARG A 45 -3.20 -1.70 3.49
CA ARG A 45 -2.14 -2.65 3.16
C ARG A 45 -1.88 -3.61 4.32
N LYS A 46 -1.65 -4.87 3.97
CA LYS A 46 -1.34 -5.91 4.95
C LYS A 46 0.14 -5.87 5.32
N VAL A 47 0.44 -5.80 6.61
CA VAL A 47 1.80 -5.86 7.15
C VAL A 47 2.31 -7.29 7.07
N SER A 48 3.51 -7.48 6.53
CA SER A 48 4.18 -8.78 6.49
C SER A 48 4.67 -9.23 7.88
N LYS A 49 5.16 -10.47 7.99
CA LYS A 49 5.79 -10.95 9.23
C LYS A 49 7.09 -10.22 9.58
N SER A 50 7.76 -9.64 8.59
CA SER A 50 9.01 -8.89 8.76
C SER A 50 8.78 -7.39 8.93
N LEU A 51 7.56 -6.97 9.34
CA LEU A 51 7.20 -5.56 9.49
C LEU A 51 7.36 -4.74 8.21
N THR A 52 7.17 -5.36 7.04
CA THR A 52 7.30 -4.66 5.74
C THR A 52 5.96 -4.51 5.04
N ILE A 53 5.84 -3.44 4.26
CA ILE A 53 4.72 -3.16 3.36
C ILE A 53 5.26 -2.72 2.01
N GLN A 54 4.67 -3.25 0.94
CA GLN A 54 4.92 -2.75 -0.41
C GLN A 54 3.78 -1.81 -0.81
N TYR A 55 4.14 -0.58 -1.18
CA TYR A 55 3.21 0.45 -1.62
C TYR A 55 3.90 1.37 -2.62
N ASP A 56 3.21 1.75 -3.70
CA ASP A 56 3.75 2.66 -4.73
C ASP A 56 5.16 2.27 -5.24
N LYS A 57 5.36 0.96 -5.49
CA LYS A 57 6.65 0.35 -5.90
C LYS A 57 7.80 0.47 -4.90
N MET A 58 7.60 1.14 -3.77
CA MET A 58 8.53 1.24 -2.66
C MET A 58 8.26 0.18 -1.60
N LEU A 59 9.31 -0.23 -0.88
CA LEU A 59 9.21 -1.08 0.29
C LEU A 59 9.39 -0.23 1.54
N TYR A 60 8.39 -0.25 2.40
CA TYR A 60 8.42 0.42 3.70
C TYR A 60 8.73 -0.61 4.77
N LEU A 61 9.76 -0.36 5.58
CA LEU A 61 10.10 -1.14 6.76
C LEU A 61 9.58 -0.39 7.98
N ILE A 62 8.64 -0.98 8.69
CA ILE A 62 8.11 -0.43 9.94
C ILE A 62 9.11 -0.79 11.06
N GLU A 63 9.50 0.19 11.87
CA GLU A 63 10.43 -0.06 12.97
C GLU A 63 9.81 -0.99 14.02
N ASP A 64 10.62 -1.87 14.61
CA ASP A 64 10.13 -2.77 15.66
C ASP A 64 9.79 -1.97 16.92
N SER A 65 8.49 -1.90 17.21
CA SER A 65 7.94 -1.31 18.41
C SER A 65 6.80 -2.19 18.91
N GLU A 66 6.36 -2.02 20.16
CA GLU A 66 5.25 -2.80 20.70
C GLU A 66 3.98 -2.65 19.85
N LEU A 67 3.72 -1.45 19.33
CA LEU A 67 2.60 -1.17 18.42
C LEU A 67 2.79 -1.83 17.06
N SER A 68 4.00 -1.76 16.50
CA SER A 68 4.35 -2.39 15.22
C SER A 68 4.19 -3.90 15.27
N ARG A 69 4.61 -4.56 16.36
CA ARG A 69 4.40 -6.02 16.55
C ARG A 69 2.94 -6.41 16.53
N ARG A 70 2.07 -5.57 17.10
CA ARG A 70 0.61 -5.78 17.03
C ARG A 70 0.05 -5.57 15.63
N ALA A 71 0.76 -4.90 14.74
CA ALA A 71 0.38 -4.69 13.34
C ALA A 71 0.71 -5.90 12.45
N ILE A 72 1.59 -6.81 12.87
CA ILE A 72 2.00 -7.97 12.07
C ILE A 72 0.78 -8.78 11.61
N GLY A 73 0.67 -9.00 10.30
CA GLY A 73 -0.42 -9.75 9.69
C GLY A 73 -1.76 -9.01 9.65
N LYS A 74 -1.85 -7.78 10.18
CA LYS A 74 -3.04 -6.93 10.12
C LYS A 74 -2.97 -5.98 8.93
N TYR A 75 -4.12 -5.42 8.59
CA TYR A 75 -4.22 -4.33 7.65
C TYR A 75 -4.02 -3.01 8.38
N ILE A 76 -3.19 -2.14 7.80
CA ILE A 76 -3.00 -0.76 8.25
C ILE A 76 -3.38 0.19 7.12
N ASP A 77 -3.66 1.44 7.46
CA ASP A 77 -3.98 2.48 6.49
C ASP A 77 -2.70 3.21 6.08
N VAL A 78 -2.45 3.25 4.78
CA VAL A 78 -1.40 4.07 4.16
C VAL A 78 -2.03 5.36 3.68
N TYR A 79 -1.60 6.47 4.26
CA TYR A 79 -2.03 7.82 3.91
C TYR A 79 -1.07 8.35 2.86
N HIS A 80 -1.58 8.76 1.71
CA HIS A 80 -0.82 9.40 0.65
C HIS A 80 -1.34 10.81 0.45
N TYR A 81 -0.56 11.77 0.95
CA TYR A 81 -0.87 13.19 0.85
C TYR A 81 -0.54 13.71 -0.55
N PRO A 82 -1.24 14.74 -1.04
CA PRO A 82 -0.99 15.33 -2.36
C PRO A 82 0.39 15.98 -2.50
N ASP A 83 1.05 16.32 -1.40
CA ASP A 83 2.43 16.82 -1.38
C ASP A 83 3.49 15.70 -1.51
N GLY A 84 3.06 14.45 -1.63
CA GLY A 84 3.92 13.27 -1.77
C GLY A 84 4.35 12.64 -0.44
N ARG A 85 4.02 13.25 0.70
CA ARG A 85 4.23 12.66 2.03
C ARG A 85 3.38 11.42 2.18
N LYS A 86 3.91 10.45 2.94
CA LYS A 86 3.25 9.18 3.22
C LYS A 86 3.26 8.92 4.71
N GLU A 87 2.20 8.32 5.22
CA GLU A 87 2.13 7.92 6.62
C GLU A 87 1.53 6.53 6.74
N LEU A 88 2.05 5.74 7.67
CA LEU A 88 1.54 4.41 7.98
C LEU A 88 0.80 4.49 9.32
N ARG A 89 -0.47 4.09 9.35
CA ARG A 89 -1.30 4.17 10.56
C ARG A 89 -1.99 2.85 10.88
N LEU A 90 -1.77 2.33 12.07
CA LEU A 90 -2.55 1.22 12.63
C LEU A 90 -3.70 1.81 13.46
N ASN A 91 -4.95 1.62 12.99
CA ASN A 91 -6.14 2.14 13.67
C ASN A 91 -6.04 3.64 14.02
N GLY A 92 -5.46 4.44 13.12
CA GLY A 92 -5.23 5.88 13.32
C GLY A 92 -3.95 6.24 14.08
N THR A 93 -3.23 5.27 14.68
CA THR A 93 -1.95 5.51 15.36
C THR A 93 -0.80 5.43 14.37
N LEU A 94 0.06 6.46 14.33
CA LEU A 94 1.24 6.50 13.46
C LEU A 94 2.23 5.40 13.82
N LEU A 95 2.72 4.72 12.79
CA LEU A 95 3.79 3.73 12.90
C LEU A 95 5.08 4.33 12.34
N PRO A 96 6.18 4.34 13.11
CA PRO A 96 7.48 4.76 12.62
C PRO A 96 7.96 3.81 11.52
N TYR A 97 8.52 4.36 10.45
CA TYR A 97 8.95 3.59 9.30
C TYR A 97 10.16 4.21 8.62
N SER A 98 10.90 3.36 7.91
CA SER A 98 11.99 3.72 7.02
C SER A 98 11.67 3.25 5.60
N THR A 99 12.04 4.05 4.59
CA THR A 99 11.92 3.65 3.17
C THR A 99 13.15 2.84 2.77
N TYR A 100 12.93 1.63 2.29
CA TYR A 100 13.99 0.80 1.74
C TYR A 100 14.00 0.94 0.21
N ASP A 101 14.97 1.66 -0.33
CA ASP A 101 15.20 1.73 -1.78
C ASP A 101 16.01 0.50 -2.21
N ARG A 102 15.35 -0.46 -2.85
CA ARG A 102 15.99 -1.68 -3.35
C ARG A 102 16.98 -1.43 -4.51
N LEU A 103 17.16 -0.20 -5.01
CA LEU A 103 18.10 0.04 -6.10
C LEU A 103 19.59 0.01 -5.71
N SER A 104 19.94 0.07 -4.41
CA SER A 104 21.36 0.09 -4.00
C SER A 104 21.90 -1.23 -3.46
N GLU A 105 21.06 -2.23 -3.18
CA GLU A 105 21.52 -3.44 -2.47
C GLU A 105 20.71 -4.67 -2.88
N ILE A 106 20.61 -4.93 -4.20
CA ILE A 106 20.18 -6.24 -4.67
C ILE A 106 21.41 -7.15 -4.72
N ASP A 107 21.77 -7.75 -3.59
CA ASP A 107 22.42 -9.06 -3.62
C ASP A 107 21.34 -10.08 -3.98
N GLN A 108 21.21 -10.37 -5.28
CA GLN A 108 20.29 -11.36 -5.87
C GLN A 108 20.70 -12.81 -5.50
N GLY A 109 20.95 -13.10 -4.22
CA GLY A 109 21.62 -14.33 -3.79
C GLY A 109 20.97 -15.13 -2.66
N ALA A 110 19.94 -14.63 -1.96
CA ALA A 110 19.40 -15.31 -0.77
C ALA A 110 17.91 -15.67 -0.91
N ILE A 111 17.66 -16.74 -1.67
CA ILE A 111 16.80 -17.88 -1.31
C ILE A 111 15.58 -17.54 -0.42
N VAL A 112 14.39 -17.50 -1.01
CA VAL A 112 13.19 -18.03 -0.35
C VAL A 112 12.58 -19.07 -1.27
N ASP A 113 12.96 -20.32 -0.99
CA ASP A 113 12.31 -21.52 -1.49
C ASP A 113 10.88 -21.55 -0.96
N ASN A 114 9.91 -21.11 -1.77
CA ASN A 114 8.49 -21.37 -1.52
C ASN A 114 8.07 -22.64 -2.28
N LYS A 115 8.76 -23.76 -2.05
CA LYS A 115 8.17 -25.10 -2.22
C LYS A 115 7.59 -25.58 -0.90
N ARG A 116 6.27 -25.69 -0.83
CA ARG A 116 5.63 -26.77 -0.06
C ARG A 116 4.50 -27.40 -0.87
N PRO A 117 4.73 -28.59 -1.46
CA PRO A 117 3.65 -29.44 -1.94
C PRO A 117 2.82 -29.90 -0.74
N TRP A 118 1.51 -29.88 -0.93
CA TRP A 118 0.48 -30.22 0.05
C TRP A 118 0.66 -31.60 0.70
N PRO A 119 0.59 -31.75 2.04
CA PRO A 119 0.35 -33.04 2.67
C PRO A 119 -1.16 -33.25 2.87
N ASN A 120 -1.74 -34.30 2.28
CA ASN A 120 -3.11 -34.75 2.54
C ASN A 120 -3.11 -35.70 3.76
N PRO A 121 -3.80 -35.39 4.86
CA PRO A 121 -4.06 -36.36 5.92
C PRO A 121 -5.48 -36.94 5.75
N GLY A 122 -5.57 -38.25 5.49
CA GLY A 122 -6.85 -38.93 5.34
C GLY A 122 -6.71 -40.42 5.59
N VAL A 123 -6.71 -40.79 6.87
CA VAL A 123 -6.84 -42.16 7.35
C VAL A 123 -8.29 -42.60 7.16
N TYR A 124 -8.53 -43.69 6.43
CA TYR A 124 -9.72 -44.52 6.60
C TYR A 124 -9.26 -45.91 7.04
N GLN A 125 -9.55 -46.25 8.29
CA GLN A 125 -9.57 -47.64 8.76
C GLN A 125 -10.94 -48.25 8.41
N SER A 126 -10.92 -49.40 7.74
CA SER A 126 -11.91 -50.50 7.78
C SER A 126 -11.30 -51.59 6.89
N GLY A 127 -10.94 -52.80 7.30
CA GLY A 127 -11.58 -53.72 8.23
C GLY A 127 -12.15 -54.89 7.43
N ALA A 128 -11.34 -55.94 7.17
CA ALA A 128 -11.66 -57.37 6.91
C ALA A 128 -10.38 -58.05 6.33
N GLU A 129 -9.69 -59.02 6.96
CA GLU A 129 -10.12 -60.40 7.29
C GLU A 129 -10.37 -61.19 5.96
N GLN A 130 -9.64 -62.23 5.51
CA GLN A 130 -9.10 -63.49 6.09
C GLN A 130 -7.92 -64.00 5.23
N ALA A 131 -6.82 -64.51 5.81
CA ALA A 131 -6.50 -65.91 6.15
C ALA A 131 -6.22 -66.84 4.95
N GLY A 132 -5.10 -67.56 5.01
CA GLY A 132 -4.80 -68.73 4.16
C GLY A 132 -3.43 -68.70 3.52
#